data_AF-A0A4P0YAE7-F1
#
_entry.id   AF-A0A4P0YAE7-F1
#
_cell.length_a   1.000
_cell.length_b   1.000
_cell.length_c   1.000
_cell.angle_alpha   90.00
_cell.angle_beta   90.00
_cell.angle_gamma   90.00
#
_symmetry.space_group_name_H-M   'P 1'
#
loop_
_entity.id
_entity.type
_entity.pdbx_description
1 polymer ?
#
loop_
_entity_poly.entity_id
_entity_poly.type
_entity_poly.pdbx_seq_one_letter_code
_entity_poly.pdbx_strand_id
1 'polypeptide(L)' 'MKKLFFAGMVVALAGCVQVDRYEDVVKAPAPAGLAGFWQTKGPQSAMMSPDAIASLIVTKEGTPSTAASGSA' A
#
# COMPACT_ATOMS: atom_id res chain seq x y z
N MET A 1 -1.45 36.94 -18.15
CA MET A 1 -0.27 36.13 -18.52
C MET A 1 0.54 35.64 -17.30
N LYS A 2 0.99 36.50 -16.37
CA LYS A 2 1.87 36.06 -15.24
C LYS A 2 1.14 35.39 -14.06
N LYS A 3 -0.16 35.69 -13.84
CA LYS A 3 -0.98 35.13 -12.76
C LYS A 3 -1.39 33.67 -12.98
N LEU A 4 -1.48 33.24 -14.25
CA LEU A 4 -1.84 31.88 -14.63
C LEU A 4 -0.73 30.87 -14.29
N PHE A 5 0.53 31.33 -14.26
CA PHE A 5 1.69 30.51 -13.93
C PHE A 5 1.67 30.06 -12.46
N PHE A 6 1.30 30.96 -11.55
CA PHE A 6 1.17 30.63 -10.12
C PHE A 6 -0.01 29.71 -9.84
N ALA A 7 -1.14 29.89 -10.51
CA ALA A 7 -2.29 29.00 -10.39
C ALA A 7 -1.95 27.57 -10.86
N GLY A 8 -1.21 27.43 -11.96
CA GLY A 8 -0.74 26.13 -12.45
C GLY A 8 0.23 25.42 -11.49
N MET A 9 1.10 26.19 -10.82
CA MET A 9 2.04 25.65 -9.83
C MET A 9 1.34 25.13 -8.57
N VAL A 10 0.30 25.81 -8.10
CA VAL A 10 -0.50 25.35 -6.94
C VAL A 10 -1.25 24.06 -7.27
N VAL A 11 -1.83 23.95 -8.46
CA VAL A 11 -2.50 22.72 -8.91
C VAL A 11 -1.51 21.56 -9.08
N ALA A 12 -0.30 21.82 -9.58
CA ALA A 12 0.75 20.80 -9.70
C ALA A 12 1.24 20.29 -8.33
N LEU A 13 1.27 21.14 -7.30
CA LEU A 13 1.64 20.78 -5.93
C LEU A 13 0.51 20.07 -5.16
N ALA A 14 -0.75 20.17 -5.64
CA ALA A 14 -1.90 19.49 -5.04
C ALA A 14 -1.95 17.97 -5.35
N GLY A 15 -0.91 17.41 -5.97
CA GLY A 15 -0.82 15.99 -6.34
C GLY A 15 -0.78 15.01 -5.16
N CYS A 16 -0.62 15.49 -3.93
CA CYS A 16 -0.78 14.68 -2.73
C CYS A 16 -2.11 15.07 -2.06
N VAL A 17 -3.21 14.44 -2.47
CA VAL A 17 -4.46 14.55 -1.72
C VAL A 17 -4.22 13.89 -0.35
N GLN A 18 -4.17 14.70 0.70
CA GLN A 18 -4.15 14.19 2.06
C GLN A 18 -5.53 13.60 2.34
N VAL A 19 -5.56 12.29 2.61
CA VAL A 19 -6.79 11.57 2.97
C VAL A 19 -6.69 11.22 4.45
N ASP A 20 -7.48 11.89 5.28
CA ASP A 20 -7.38 11.77 6.74
C ASP A 20 -8.00 10.48 7.29
N ARG A 21 -8.88 9.83 6.51
CA ARG A 21 -9.57 8.60 6.88
C ARG A 21 -9.35 7.52 5.84
N TYR A 22 -9.03 6.32 6.28
CA TYR A 22 -8.81 5.19 5.38
C TYR A 22 -10.05 4.84 4.55
N GLU A 23 -11.26 5.06 5.09
CA GLU A 23 -12.51 4.80 4.36
C GLU A 23 -12.69 5.72 3.14
N ASP A 24 -12.06 6.89 3.14
CA ASP A 24 -12.14 7.87 2.04
C ASP A 24 -11.12 7.56 0.93
N VAL A 25 -10.26 6.54 1.12
CA VAL A 25 -9.29 6.10 0.13
C VAL A 25 -9.99 5.32 -0.98
N VAL A 26 -9.85 5.80 -2.22
CA VAL A 26 -10.35 5.06 -3.39
C VAL A 26 -9.55 3.78 -3.56
N LYS A 27 -10.27 2.66 -3.48
CA LYS A 27 -9.69 1.33 -3.65
C LYS A 27 -9.27 1.10 -5.09
N ALA A 28 -7.97 0.89 -5.31
CA ALA A 28 -7.44 0.53 -6.61
C ALA A 28 -7.56 -1.00 -6.83
N PRO A 29 -8.09 -1.46 -7.98
CA PRO A 29 -8.08 -2.89 -8.31
C PRO A 29 -6.63 -3.41 -8.39
N ALA A 30 -6.44 -4.70 -8.12
CA ALA A 30 -5.11 -5.29 -8.15
C ALA A 30 -4.51 -5.25 -9.56
N PRO A 31 -3.28 -4.75 -9.73
CA PRO A 31 -2.54 -4.84 -10.98
C PRO A 31 -2.42 -6.29 -11.48
N ALA A 32 -2.27 -6.46 -12.79
CA ALA A 32 -2.08 -7.76 -13.39
C ALA A 32 -0.87 -8.48 -12.76
N GLY A 33 -1.08 -9.71 -12.30
CA GLY A 33 -0.05 -10.54 -11.65
C GLY A 33 0.15 -10.31 -10.16
N LEU A 34 -0.52 -9.32 -9.54
CA LEU A 34 -0.40 -9.07 -8.09
C LEU A 34 -1.42 -9.82 -7.25
N ALA A 35 -2.60 -10.10 -7.81
CA ALA A 35 -3.65 -10.85 -7.11
C ALA A 35 -3.18 -12.28 -6.82
N GLY A 36 -3.25 -12.70 -5.54
CA GLY A 36 -2.77 -13.99 -5.10
C GLY A 36 -2.37 -14.05 -3.63
N PHE A 37 -1.72 -15.16 -3.27
CA PHE A 37 -1.17 -15.42 -1.94
C PHE A 37 0.33 -15.23 -1.96
N TRP A 38 0.83 -14.35 -1.09
CA TRP A 38 2.24 -14.05 -0.93
C TRP A 38 2.66 -14.45 0.47
N GLN A 39 3.85 -15.04 0.59
CA GLN A 39 4.40 -15.45 1.87
C GLN A 39 5.90 -15.20 1.90
N THR A 40 6.43 -14.80 3.05
CA THR A 40 7.88 -14.70 3.25
C THR A 40 8.53 -16.05 3.05
N LYS A 41 9.74 -16.02 2.49
CA LYS A 41 10.53 -17.23 2.24
C LYS A 41 11.82 -17.15 3.04
N GLY A 42 11.85 -17.88 4.14
CA GLY A 42 12.96 -17.87 5.10
C GLY A 42 12.89 -16.72 6.11
N PRO A 43 13.91 -16.61 6.98
CA PRO A 43 13.94 -15.62 8.05
C PRO A 43 13.84 -14.18 7.56
N GLN A 44 13.12 -13.36 8.31
CA GLN A 44 13.00 -11.93 8.03
C GLN A 44 13.54 -11.14 9.23
N SER A 45 14.57 -10.33 9.01
CA SER A 45 15.21 -9.55 10.08
C SER A 45 14.29 -8.53 10.74
N ALA A 46 13.19 -8.14 10.07
CA ALA A 46 12.18 -7.24 10.60
C ALA A 46 11.11 -7.95 11.44
N MET A 47 11.12 -9.29 11.49
CA MET A 47 10.18 -10.07 12.29
C MET A 47 10.78 -10.44 13.64
N MET A 48 9.92 -10.71 14.62
CA MET A 48 10.34 -10.97 16.01
C MET A 48 11.23 -12.21 16.18
N SER A 49 11.16 -13.16 15.24
CA SER A 49 11.91 -14.42 15.30
C SER A 49 12.33 -14.86 13.89
N PRO A 50 13.46 -15.58 13.74
CA PRO A 50 13.87 -16.20 12.48
C PRO A 50 12.85 -17.18 11.91
N ASP A 51 12.01 -17.78 12.75
CA ASP A 51 10.99 -18.74 12.34
C ASP A 51 9.64 -18.09 12.00
N ALA A 52 9.55 -16.76 12.10
CA ALA A 52 8.32 -16.04 11.83
C ALA A 52 8.00 -15.98 10.33
N ILE A 53 6.72 -16.09 10.00
CA ILE A 53 6.16 -16.11 8.65
C ILE A 53 5.16 -14.96 8.51
N ALA A 54 5.32 -14.15 7.46
CA ALA A 54 4.33 -13.15 7.07
C ALA A 54 3.62 -13.59 5.80
N SER A 55 2.30 -13.37 5.77
CA SER A 55 1.43 -13.70 4.65
C SER A 55 0.63 -12.46 4.23
N LEU A 56 0.49 -12.29 2.92
CA LEU A 56 -0.29 -11.23 2.30
C LEU A 56 -1.22 -11.82 1.25
N ILE A 57 -2.51 -11.55 1.39
CA ILE A 57 -3.54 -11.92 0.42
C ILE A 57 -3.93 -10.67 -0.33
N VAL A 58 -3.87 -10.71 -1.67
CA VAL A 58 -4.33 -9.62 -2.54
C VAL A 58 -5.50 -10.13 -3.37
N THR A 59 -6.69 -9.57 -3.14
CA THR A 59 -7.87 -9.89 -3.98
C THR A 59 -7.83 -9.09 -5.27
N LYS A 60 -8.56 -9.52 -6.30
CA LYS A 60 -8.63 -8.79 -7.59
C LYS A 60 -9.19 -7.38 -7.43
N GLU A 61 -10.10 -7.21 -6.47
CA GLU A 61 -10.73 -5.94 -6.11
C GLU A 61 -9.76 -5.04 -5.33
N GLY A 62 -8.59 -5.55 -4.95
CA GLY A 62 -7.50 -4.78 -4.35
C GLY A 62 -7.60 -4.56 -2.84
N THR A 63 -8.41 -5.34 -2.07
CA THR A 63 -8.22 -5.27 -0.61
C THR A 63 -7.06 -6.20 -0.26
N PRO A 64 -6.00 -5.68 0.40
CA PRO A 64 -5.00 -6.52 0.99
C PRO A 64 -5.48 -7.05 2.35
N SER A 65 -5.07 -8.28 2.69
CA SER A 65 -5.14 -8.81 4.06
C SER A 65 -3.74 -9.28 4.46
N THR A 66 -3.21 -8.73 5.53
CA THR A 66 -1.85 -9.05 6.03
C THR A 66 -1.96 -9.77 7.35
N ALA A 67 -1.21 -10.87 7.50
CA ALA A 67 -1.05 -11.58 8.74
C ALA A 67 0.44 -11.87 8.98
N ALA A 68 0.88 -11.80 10.23
CA ALA A 68 2.21 -12.24 10.65
C ALA A 68 2.04 -13.22 11.82
N SER A 69 2.67 -14.38 11.72
CA SER A 69 2.66 -15.40 12.77
C SER A 69 4.08 -15.88 13.05
N GLY A 70 4.38 -16.16 14.31
CA GLY A 70 5.71 -16.55 14.76
C GLY A 70 5.90 -16.12 16.21
N SER A 71 6.27 -17.06 17.06
CA SER A 71 6.54 -16.82 18.47
C SER A 71 7.84 -16.02 18.62
N ALA A 72 7.85 -15.07 19.55
CA ALA A 72 9.07 -14.40 20.01
C ALA A 72 9.97 -15.37 20.79
#